data_AF-A0A4P9VX34-F1
#
_entry.id   AF-A0A4P9VX34-F1
#
_cell.length_a   1.000
_cell.length_b   1.000
_cell.length_c   1.000
_cell.angle_alpha   90.00
_cell.angle_beta   90.00
_cell.angle_gamma   90.00
#
_symmetry.space_group_name_H-M   'P 1'
#
loop_
_entity.id
_entity.type
_entity.pdbx_description
1 polymer ?
#
loop_
_entity_poly.entity_id
_entity_poly.type
_entity_poly.pdbx_seq_one_letter_code
_entity_poly.pdbx_strand_id
1 'polypeptide(L)'
;MDPRPIIPALARTRSRPPSRPPTPQRADAELDMDENSALISPTPASRALRHRRVASNSEPGLAYQLLRGAGGTPRLGFRAFLLERKKRCAFLAAITLANLTLFLLVVDYTFSEFLFRKHRDLTLTRLGVIGPSSANIFLRSPKHTAVRVEYRRDSPNSDTWLPGPAVSTSEETDFTASVAVDGLEPGTRYKYRWVGADGARVFSSVEEEHLGFKTAPAVGSKGKFTFAYTSCVKPDFPYGVKGVRGFYEISKVRDLSFVLFLGDLVYAGPFASPYLLLDCSLKGRRLD
;
A
#
# COMPACT_ATOMS: atom_id res chain seq x y z
N MET A 1 -76.33 -28.00 -12.72
CA MET A 1 -75.93 -28.67 -11.47
C MET A 1 -74.42 -28.68 -11.45
N ASP A 2 -73.85 -27.97 -10.48
CA ASP A 2 -72.44 -27.62 -10.35
C ASP A 2 -71.90 -28.35 -9.11
N PRO A 3 -70.75 -29.07 -9.20
CA PRO A 3 -69.96 -29.35 -8.02
C PRO A 3 -68.54 -28.79 -8.14
N ARG A 4 -68.29 -27.92 -7.16
CA ARG A 4 -67.10 -27.14 -6.80
C ARG A 4 -65.75 -27.91 -6.85
N PRO A 5 -64.63 -27.19 -7.02
CA PRO A 5 -63.29 -27.75 -7.04
C PRO A 5 -62.69 -27.98 -5.63
N ILE A 6 -61.88 -29.04 -5.52
CA ILE A 6 -61.15 -29.45 -4.30
C ILE A 6 -59.77 -28.77 -4.28
N ILE A 7 -59.48 -28.03 -3.20
CA ILE A 7 -58.19 -27.41 -2.91
C ILE A 7 -57.32 -28.39 -2.09
N PRO A 8 -56.05 -28.67 -2.45
CA PRO A 8 -55.13 -29.39 -1.57
C PRO A 8 -54.48 -28.47 -0.53
N ALA A 9 -54.51 -28.89 0.73
CA ALA A 9 -53.95 -28.20 1.88
C ALA A 9 -52.42 -28.25 1.92
N LEU A 10 -51.79 -27.10 2.25
CA LEU A 10 -50.38 -26.97 2.59
C LEU A 10 -50.04 -27.75 3.87
N ALA A 11 -49.21 -28.79 3.76
CA ALA A 11 -48.57 -29.43 4.90
C ALA A 11 -47.40 -28.57 5.42
N ARG A 12 -47.57 -28.01 6.61
CA ARG A 12 -46.61 -27.15 7.31
C ARG A 12 -45.64 -28.04 8.10
N THR A 13 -44.49 -28.38 7.51
CA THR A 13 -43.41 -29.09 8.22
C THR A 13 -42.70 -28.14 9.19
N ARG A 14 -42.87 -28.39 10.49
CA ARG A 14 -42.10 -27.73 11.56
C ARG A 14 -40.67 -28.30 11.57
N SER A 15 -39.70 -27.53 11.07
CA SER A 15 -38.29 -27.84 11.24
C SER A 15 -37.82 -27.45 12.65
N ARG A 16 -37.16 -28.39 13.31
CA ARG A 16 -36.53 -28.24 14.64
C ARG A 16 -35.21 -27.47 14.45
N PRO A 17 -34.86 -26.49 15.30
CA PRO A 17 -33.63 -25.73 15.13
C PRO A 17 -32.39 -26.59 15.45
N PRO A 18 -31.27 -26.40 14.72
CA PRO A 18 -30.05 -27.16 14.95
C PRO A 18 -29.37 -26.77 16.27
N SER A 19 -28.85 -27.79 16.96
CA SER A 19 -28.09 -27.70 18.20
C SER A 19 -26.80 -26.89 18.04
N ARG A 20 -26.53 -26.02 19.01
CA ARG A 20 -25.35 -25.17 19.13
C ARG A 20 -24.05 -26.01 19.15
N PRO A 21 -23.00 -25.65 18.40
CA PRO A 21 -21.71 -26.33 18.51
C PRO A 21 -20.99 -26.00 19.83
N PRO A 22 -20.16 -26.91 20.37
CA PRO A 22 -19.45 -26.70 21.63
C PRO A 22 -18.35 -25.63 21.51
N THR A 23 -18.21 -24.86 22.57
CA THR A 23 -17.17 -23.84 22.78
C THR A 23 -15.78 -24.49 22.79
N PRO A 24 -14.78 -23.99 22.05
CA PRO A 24 -13.42 -24.50 22.16
C PRO A 24 -12.82 -24.18 23.54
N GLN A 25 -12.27 -25.20 24.19
CA GLN A 25 -11.48 -25.07 25.40
C GLN A 25 -10.23 -24.22 25.12
N ARG A 26 -9.97 -23.28 26.02
CA ARG A 26 -8.79 -22.42 26.08
C ARG A 26 -7.58 -23.30 26.37
N ALA A 27 -6.74 -23.51 25.37
CA ALA A 27 -5.40 -24.08 25.57
C ALA A 27 -4.47 -22.91 25.96
N ASP A 28 -3.98 -22.97 27.19
CA ASP A 28 -2.91 -22.09 27.66
C ASP A 28 -1.62 -22.51 26.97
N ALA A 29 -1.20 -21.70 25.99
CA ALA A 29 0.12 -21.78 25.39
C ALA A 29 0.97 -20.65 25.97
N GLU A 30 1.82 -21.05 26.91
CA GLU A 30 2.94 -20.31 27.45
C GLU A 30 3.93 -20.04 26.31
N LEU A 31 4.09 -18.77 25.95
CA LEU A 31 5.08 -18.30 24.97
C LEU A 31 6.04 -17.36 25.71
N ASP A 32 7.25 -17.87 25.91
CA ASP A 32 8.42 -17.11 26.31
C ASP A 32 8.58 -15.87 25.41
N MET A 33 8.54 -14.70 26.05
CA MET A 33 8.89 -13.44 25.42
C MET A 33 10.36 -13.12 25.69
N ASP A 34 11.19 -13.26 24.66
CA ASP A 34 12.53 -12.67 24.64
C ASP A 34 12.43 -11.15 24.41
N GLU A 35 12.74 -10.46 25.50
CA GLU A 35 13.34 -9.13 25.63
C GLU A 35 13.92 -8.50 24.35
N ASN A 36 13.26 -7.44 23.85
CA ASN A 36 13.95 -6.23 23.42
C ASN A 36 12.95 -5.08 23.24
N SER A 37 12.61 -4.41 24.34
CA SER A 37 11.91 -3.14 24.34
C SER A 37 12.20 -2.39 25.65
N ALA A 38 13.31 -1.65 25.65
CA ALA A 38 13.57 -0.55 26.56
C ALA A 38 13.94 0.63 25.65
N LEU A 39 13.36 1.83 25.74
CA LEU A 39 13.06 2.64 26.91
C LEU A 39 11.99 3.66 26.50
N ILE A 40 11.00 3.93 27.35
CA ILE A 40 10.47 5.25 27.74
C ILE A 40 9.28 4.98 28.67
N SER A 41 9.47 5.15 29.98
CA SER A 41 8.41 5.59 30.89
C SER A 41 9.02 6.25 32.15
N PRO A 42 8.30 7.19 32.79
CA PRO A 42 8.85 8.12 33.77
C PRO A 42 8.74 7.60 35.21
N THR A 43 9.77 7.84 36.03
CA THR A 43 9.79 7.49 37.46
C THR A 43 9.09 8.56 38.30
N PRO A 44 8.20 8.20 39.24
CA PRO A 44 7.72 9.11 40.29
C PRO A 44 8.57 8.92 41.56
N ALA A 45 9.19 9.99 42.05
CA ALA A 45 9.87 9.98 43.33
C ALA A 45 9.20 10.98 44.28
N SER A 46 8.25 10.48 45.08
CA SER A 46 7.76 11.13 46.29
C SER A 46 8.18 10.27 47.48
N ARG A 47 9.14 10.76 48.30
CA ARG A 47 9.42 10.15 49.60
C ARG A 47 9.85 11.19 50.64
N ALA A 48 8.85 11.54 51.45
CA ALA A 48 8.87 11.76 52.90
C ALA A 48 10.04 12.55 53.51
N LEU A 49 9.73 13.80 53.87
CA LEU A 49 10.38 14.59 54.92
C LEU A 49 10.31 13.87 56.27
N ARG A 50 11.46 13.59 56.89
CA ARG A 50 11.58 13.31 58.33
C ARG A 50 12.45 14.36 58.99
N HIS A 51 11.82 15.15 59.84
CA HIS A 51 12.46 16.02 60.82
C HIS A 51 13.31 15.20 61.80
N ARG A 52 14.62 15.49 61.88
CA ARG A 52 15.40 15.23 63.10
C ARG A 52 16.08 16.52 63.52
N ARG A 53 15.58 17.06 64.62
CA ARG A 53 16.09 18.24 65.34
C ARG A 53 17.37 17.81 66.06
N VAL A 54 18.51 18.45 65.77
CA VAL A 54 19.72 18.38 66.60
C VAL A 54 20.02 19.79 67.08
N ALA A 55 20.15 19.90 68.40
CA ALA A 55 20.34 21.14 69.12
C ALA A 55 21.77 21.69 68.95
N SER A 56 21.81 23.02 68.95
CA SER A 56 22.92 23.92 69.26
C SER A 56 24.01 23.33 70.16
N ASN A 57 25.28 23.49 69.75
CA ASN A 57 26.32 24.08 70.60
C ASN A 57 27.47 24.68 69.74
N SER A 58 27.70 25.97 70.01
CA SER A 58 28.88 26.82 69.80
C SER A 58 30.18 26.23 69.23
N GLU A 59 30.68 26.84 68.15
CA GLU A 59 32.07 27.33 67.95
C GLU A 59 32.09 28.18 66.64
N PRO A 60 32.46 29.49 66.68
CA PRO A 60 32.56 30.31 65.47
C PRO A 60 33.97 30.17 64.87
N GLY A 61 34.25 29.09 64.15
CA GLY A 61 35.61 28.85 63.68
C GLY A 61 35.73 27.80 62.58
N LEU A 62 35.59 28.23 61.32
CA LEU A 62 36.35 27.76 60.14
C LEU A 62 35.76 28.33 58.84
N ALA A 63 34.45 28.52 58.79
CA ALA A 63 33.73 28.92 57.57
C ALA A 63 34.06 30.35 57.11
N TYR A 64 34.42 31.25 58.02
CA TYR A 64 34.78 32.63 57.69
C TYR A 64 36.26 32.82 57.31
N GLN A 65 37.14 31.86 57.64
CA GLN A 65 38.56 31.91 57.29
C GLN A 65 38.85 31.25 55.92
N LEU A 66 38.03 30.31 55.46
CA LEU A 66 38.13 29.75 54.11
C LEU A 66 37.63 30.69 53.00
N LEU A 67 36.88 31.74 53.34
CA LEU A 67 36.43 32.77 52.40
C LEU A 67 37.45 33.90 52.16
N ARG A 68 38.60 33.90 52.86
CA ARG A 68 39.67 34.90 52.68
C ARG A 68 40.96 34.36 52.03
N GLY A 69 40.99 33.07 51.70
CA GLY A 69 42.16 32.38 51.15
C GLY A 69 41.99 31.93 49.70
N ALA A 70 41.44 32.76 48.82
CA ALA A 70 41.48 32.54 47.37
C ALA A 70 41.26 33.86 46.63
N GLY A 71 42.23 34.78 46.79
CA GLY A 71 42.42 35.92 45.90
C GLY A 71 42.81 35.45 44.51
N GLY A 72 41.84 34.93 43.77
CA GLY A 72 41.99 34.40 42.43
C GLY A 72 40.62 34.17 41.85
N THR A 73 39.96 35.24 41.39
CA THR A 73 38.92 35.06 40.39
C THR A 73 39.52 34.19 39.29
N PRO A 74 38.93 33.04 38.92
CA PRO A 74 39.34 32.41 37.69
C PRO A 74 38.99 33.43 36.61
N ARG A 75 40.01 34.16 36.15
CA ARG A 75 39.97 34.87 34.88
C ARG A 75 39.88 33.77 33.83
N LEU A 76 38.69 33.16 33.70
CA LEU A 76 38.30 32.42 32.54
C LEU A 76 38.39 33.47 31.43
N GLY A 77 39.54 33.51 30.78
CA GLY A 77 39.92 34.65 29.95
C GLY A 77 38.81 34.90 28.94
N PHE A 78 38.53 36.16 28.65
CA PHE A 78 37.53 36.55 27.65
C PHE A 78 37.64 35.73 26.35
N ARG A 79 38.86 35.31 25.98
CA ARG A 79 39.12 34.36 24.89
C ARG A 79 38.54 32.96 25.09
N ALA A 80 38.62 32.36 26.27
CA ALA A 80 38.01 31.06 26.60
C ALA A 80 36.47 31.16 26.62
N PHE A 81 35.92 32.22 27.21
CA PHE A 81 34.48 32.52 27.15
C PHE A 81 33.99 32.71 25.71
N LEU A 82 34.75 33.43 24.88
CA LEU A 82 34.44 33.59 23.46
C LEU A 82 34.64 32.30 22.66
N LEU A 83 35.62 31.45 23.00
CA LEU A 83 35.81 30.16 22.35
C LEU A 83 34.64 29.22 22.64
N GLU A 84 34.18 29.18 23.88
CA GLU A 84 32.97 28.45 24.27
C GLU A 84 31.73 29.02 23.59
N ARG A 85 31.62 30.35 23.47
CA ARG A 85 30.54 31.00 22.71
C ARG A 85 30.56 30.60 21.23
N LYS A 86 31.73 30.63 20.58
CA LYS A 86 31.90 30.22 19.17
C LYS A 86 31.56 28.74 18.96
N LYS A 87 32.00 27.85 19.85
CA LYS A 87 31.67 26.42 19.82
C LYS A 87 30.17 26.18 20.02
N ARG A 88 29.53 26.87 20.97
CA ARG A 88 28.08 26.80 21.21
C ARG A 88 27.29 27.31 19.99
N CYS A 89 27.70 28.43 19.38
CA CYS A 89 27.07 28.95 18.16
C CYS A 89 27.24 27.99 16.98
N ALA A 90 28.43 27.43 16.78
CA ALA A 90 28.68 26.46 15.72
C ALA A 90 27.84 25.18 15.91
N PHE A 91 27.72 24.70 17.15
CA PHE A 91 26.87 23.56 17.49
C PHE A 91 25.38 23.84 17.23
N LEU A 92 24.87 25.00 17.66
CA LEU A 92 23.49 25.40 17.38
C LEU A 92 23.24 25.57 15.87
N ALA A 93 24.18 26.16 15.13
CA ALA A 93 24.08 26.30 13.68
C ALA A 93 24.04 24.92 12.99
N ALA A 94 24.87 23.97 13.43
CA ALA A 94 24.87 22.61 12.91
C ALA A 94 23.53 21.90 13.18
N ILE A 95 22.97 22.03 14.37
CA ILE A 95 21.64 21.46 14.70
C ILE A 95 20.55 22.08 13.84
N THR A 96 20.54 23.41 13.70
CA THR A 96 19.56 24.11 12.86
C THR A 96 19.67 23.68 11.41
N LEU A 97 20.89 23.54 10.88
CA LEU A 97 21.12 23.06 9.52
C LEU A 97 20.65 21.61 9.36
N ALA A 98 20.95 20.73 10.31
CA ALA A 98 20.47 19.35 10.28
C ALA A 98 18.94 19.28 10.30
N ASN A 99 18.27 20.06 11.16
CA ASN A 99 16.81 20.13 11.21
C ASN A 99 16.21 20.69 9.92
N LEU A 100 16.84 21.72 9.34
CA LEU A 100 16.41 22.28 8.05
C LEU A 100 16.56 21.25 6.93
N THR A 101 17.67 20.51 6.88
CA THR A 101 17.87 19.44 5.90
C THR A 101 16.83 18.34 6.06
N LEU A 102 16.56 17.87 7.28
CA LEU A 102 15.52 16.87 7.53
C LEU A 102 14.13 17.38 7.12
N PHE A 103 13.82 18.64 7.43
CA PHE A 103 12.58 19.27 7.00
C PHE A 103 12.46 19.31 5.47
N LEU A 104 13.50 19.71 4.76
CA LEU A 104 13.52 19.74 3.30
C LEU A 104 13.36 18.34 2.70
N LEU A 105 13.97 17.31 3.29
CA LEU A 105 13.78 15.92 2.86
C LEU A 105 12.34 15.45 3.07
N VAL A 106 11.69 15.82 4.17
CA VAL A 106 10.27 15.50 4.41
C VAL A 106 9.37 16.24 3.44
N VAL A 107 9.65 17.52 3.17
CA VAL A 107 8.91 18.32 2.18
C VAL A 107 9.06 17.73 0.79
N ASP A 108 10.29 17.41 0.36
CA ASP A 108 10.52 16.73 -0.91
C ASP A 108 9.76 15.40 -0.96
N TYR A 109 9.95 14.53 0.03
CA TYR A 109 9.27 13.25 0.09
C TYR A 109 7.74 13.35 0.01
N THR A 110 7.15 14.35 0.65
CA THR A 110 5.70 14.53 0.72
C THR A 110 5.13 15.18 -0.55
N PHE A 111 5.85 16.14 -1.13
CA PHE A 111 5.31 17.00 -2.20
C PHE A 111 5.93 16.75 -3.57
N SER A 112 6.99 15.95 -3.69
CA SER A 112 7.71 15.74 -4.96
C SER A 112 6.79 15.18 -6.05
N GLU A 113 5.87 14.28 -5.68
CA GLU A 113 4.88 13.72 -6.61
C GLU A 113 3.86 14.77 -7.08
N PHE A 114 3.32 15.57 -6.16
CA PHE A 114 2.36 16.63 -6.49
C PHE A 114 2.98 17.76 -7.32
N LEU A 115 4.21 18.15 -6.99
CA LEU A 115 4.89 19.28 -7.62
C LEU A 115 5.55 18.89 -8.94
N PHE A 116 6.17 17.72 -9.02
CA PHE A 116 7.03 17.35 -10.15
C PHE A 116 6.48 16.20 -11.02
N ARG A 117 5.57 15.35 -10.53
CA ARG A 117 5.09 14.16 -11.28
C ARG A 117 3.59 14.19 -11.57
N LYS A 118 3.21 15.05 -12.52
CA LYS A 118 1.83 15.11 -13.04
C LYS A 118 1.63 14.13 -14.20
N HIS A 119 1.07 12.95 -13.90
CA HIS A 119 0.74 11.93 -14.91
C HIS A 119 -0.63 12.17 -15.56
N ARG A 120 -0.71 13.16 -16.48
CA ARG A 120 -1.98 13.53 -17.16
C ARG A 120 -2.29 12.70 -18.41
N ASP A 121 -1.29 12.07 -18.99
CA ASP A 121 -1.36 11.34 -20.26
C ASP A 121 -1.23 9.82 -20.11
N LEU A 122 -1.34 9.32 -18.88
CA LEU A 122 -1.17 7.92 -18.58
C LEU A 122 -2.33 7.08 -19.14
N THR A 123 -1.96 6.16 -20.02
CA THR A 123 -2.80 5.08 -20.52
C THR A 123 -2.51 3.80 -19.72
N LEU A 124 -3.56 3.14 -19.21
CA LEU A 124 -3.41 1.93 -18.42
C LEU A 124 -4.53 0.93 -18.72
N THR A 125 -4.23 -0.35 -18.69
CA THR A 125 -5.21 -1.42 -18.81
C THR A 125 -4.98 -2.43 -17.70
N ARG A 126 -6.07 -2.97 -17.15
CA ARG A 126 -5.97 -4.04 -16.16
C ARG A 126 -7.16 -4.97 -16.24
N LEU A 127 -6.94 -6.18 -15.75
CA LEU A 127 -8.00 -7.15 -15.59
C LEU A 127 -8.73 -6.90 -14.26
N GLY A 128 -10.05 -7.04 -14.31
CA GLY A 128 -10.93 -7.07 -13.15
C GLY A 128 -11.29 -8.51 -12.78
N VAL A 129 -12.54 -8.70 -12.40
CA VAL A 129 -13.08 -10.03 -12.08
C VAL A 129 -13.12 -10.88 -13.36
N ILE A 130 -12.58 -12.10 -13.27
CA ILE A 130 -12.62 -13.10 -14.33
C ILE A 130 -13.46 -14.28 -13.84
N GLY A 131 -14.54 -14.56 -14.55
CA GLY A 131 -15.39 -15.72 -14.33
C GLY A 131 -15.07 -16.88 -15.27
N PRO A 132 -15.89 -17.94 -15.24
CA PRO A 132 -15.75 -19.06 -16.17
C PRO A 132 -16.09 -18.69 -17.61
N SER A 133 -17.04 -17.77 -17.81
CA SER A 133 -17.54 -17.38 -19.14
C SER A 133 -17.48 -15.88 -19.40
N SER A 134 -16.86 -15.12 -18.51
CA SER A 134 -16.77 -13.67 -18.64
C SER A 134 -15.47 -13.11 -18.08
N ALA A 135 -15.03 -11.96 -18.59
CA ALA A 135 -13.87 -11.24 -18.10
C ALA A 135 -14.13 -9.73 -18.12
N ASN A 136 -13.88 -9.08 -16.98
CA ASN A 136 -13.93 -7.61 -16.90
C ASN A 136 -12.56 -7.03 -17.22
N ILE A 137 -12.52 -6.06 -18.12
CA ILE A 137 -11.31 -5.40 -18.57
C ILE A 137 -11.49 -3.90 -18.38
N PHE A 138 -10.59 -3.30 -17.61
CA PHE A 138 -10.55 -1.87 -17.33
C PHE A 138 -9.53 -1.20 -18.24
N LEU A 139 -9.84 0.01 -18.69
CA LEU A 139 -8.96 0.87 -19.47
C LEU A 139 -9.03 2.31 -18.94
N ARG A 140 -7.90 3.01 -18.93
CA ARG A 140 -7.80 4.47 -18.96
C ARG A 140 -7.05 4.86 -20.21
N SER A 141 -7.63 5.75 -21.03
CA SER A 141 -7.02 6.17 -22.29
C SER A 141 -7.35 7.63 -22.60
N PRO A 142 -6.49 8.58 -22.21
CA PRO A 142 -6.68 10.00 -22.52
C PRO A 142 -6.59 10.33 -24.02
N LYS A 143 -5.92 9.48 -24.81
CA LYS A 143 -5.65 9.70 -26.24
C LYS A 143 -6.77 9.24 -27.16
N HIS A 144 -7.59 8.29 -26.71
CA HIS A 144 -8.66 7.70 -27.51
C HIS A 144 -9.97 7.76 -26.73
N THR A 145 -10.93 8.52 -27.25
CA THR A 145 -12.25 8.72 -26.63
C THR A 145 -13.25 7.63 -26.99
N ALA A 146 -13.05 6.90 -28.08
CA ALA A 146 -13.87 5.76 -28.48
C ALA A 146 -12.96 4.57 -28.72
N VAL A 147 -13.14 3.53 -27.92
CA VAL A 147 -12.26 2.36 -27.86
C VAL A 147 -13.09 1.09 -27.79
N ARG A 148 -12.59 0.03 -28.40
CA ARG A 148 -13.20 -1.30 -28.33
C ARG A 148 -12.17 -2.32 -27.92
N VAL A 149 -12.62 -3.32 -27.17
CA VAL A 149 -11.78 -4.46 -26.87
C VAL A 149 -11.88 -5.47 -28.02
N GLU A 150 -10.74 -6.02 -28.42
CA GLU A 150 -10.68 -7.21 -29.25
C GLU A 150 -10.01 -8.31 -28.45
N TYR A 151 -10.47 -9.54 -28.64
CA TYR A 151 -9.93 -10.69 -27.92
C TYR A 151 -9.80 -11.88 -28.84
N ARG A 152 -8.89 -12.79 -28.51
CA ARG A 152 -8.72 -14.06 -29.22
C ARG A 152 -8.27 -15.15 -28.27
N ARG A 153 -8.53 -16.39 -28.63
CA ARG A 153 -8.00 -17.54 -27.89
C ARG A 153 -6.49 -17.58 -28.07
N ASP A 154 -5.77 -17.86 -26.99
CA ASP A 154 -4.32 -18.05 -27.01
C ASP A 154 -4.03 -19.50 -27.45
N SER A 155 -4.18 -19.76 -28.74
CA SER A 155 -4.00 -21.07 -29.37
C SER A 155 -3.34 -20.89 -30.73
N PRO A 156 -2.44 -21.81 -31.14
CA PRO A 156 -1.77 -21.73 -32.44
C PRO A 156 -2.73 -21.77 -33.64
N ASN A 157 -3.98 -22.21 -33.45
CA ASN A 157 -5.00 -22.28 -34.50
C ASN A 157 -5.94 -21.07 -34.53
N SER A 158 -5.76 -20.08 -33.64
CA SER A 158 -6.67 -18.95 -33.46
C SER A 158 -5.98 -17.63 -33.75
N ASP A 159 -5.84 -17.28 -35.03
CA ASP A 159 -5.26 -15.98 -35.42
C ASP A 159 -6.27 -14.84 -35.53
N THR A 160 -7.55 -15.14 -35.65
CA THR A 160 -8.60 -14.14 -35.82
C THR A 160 -8.96 -13.46 -34.51
N TRP A 161 -8.90 -12.13 -34.50
CA TRP A 161 -9.40 -11.30 -33.41
C TRP A 161 -10.93 -11.19 -33.47
N LEU A 162 -11.60 -11.48 -32.37
CA LEU A 162 -13.03 -11.33 -32.22
C LEU A 162 -13.34 -9.92 -31.70
N PRO A 163 -14.39 -9.26 -32.23
CA PRO A 163 -14.83 -7.99 -31.69
C PRO A 163 -15.49 -8.20 -30.33
N GLY A 164 -15.10 -7.39 -29.35
CA GLY A 164 -15.79 -7.26 -28.07
C GLY A 164 -16.51 -5.92 -27.95
N PRO A 165 -16.97 -5.57 -26.73
CA PRO A 165 -17.69 -4.33 -26.49
C PRO A 165 -16.87 -3.07 -26.84
N ALA A 166 -17.57 -2.06 -27.37
CA ALA A 166 -17.06 -0.72 -27.56
C ALA A 166 -17.55 0.20 -26.43
N VAL A 167 -16.71 1.15 -26.04
CA VAL A 167 -16.98 2.10 -24.96
C VAL A 167 -16.35 3.44 -25.28
N SER A 168 -16.98 4.52 -24.81
CA SER A 168 -16.42 5.85 -24.87
C SER A 168 -15.83 6.28 -23.53
N THR A 169 -14.70 6.97 -23.58
CA THR A 169 -14.04 7.61 -22.43
C THR A 169 -14.11 9.13 -22.60
N SER A 170 -14.24 9.86 -21.50
CA SER A 170 -14.29 11.32 -21.50
C SER A 170 -13.56 11.90 -20.29
N GLU A 171 -13.30 13.20 -20.29
CA GLU A 171 -12.68 13.88 -19.14
C GLU A 171 -13.53 13.74 -17.87
N GLU A 172 -14.86 13.72 -17.99
CA GLU A 172 -15.79 13.52 -16.87
C GLU A 172 -15.59 12.17 -16.16
N THR A 173 -15.13 11.13 -16.89
CA THR A 173 -14.82 9.81 -16.33
C THR A 173 -13.32 9.61 -16.05
N ASP A 174 -12.53 10.69 -16.04
CA ASP A 174 -11.05 10.63 -16.03
C ASP A 174 -10.48 9.71 -17.12
N PHE A 175 -11.13 9.73 -18.28
CA PHE A 175 -10.84 8.89 -19.43
C PHE A 175 -10.84 7.37 -19.14
N THR A 176 -11.58 6.95 -18.10
CA THR A 176 -11.69 5.55 -17.70
C THR A 176 -12.92 4.87 -18.27
N ALA A 177 -12.81 3.57 -18.51
CA ALA A 177 -13.88 2.69 -18.91
C ALA A 177 -13.65 1.26 -18.38
N SER A 178 -14.73 0.50 -18.26
CA SER A 178 -14.69 -0.94 -17.96
C SER A 178 -15.69 -1.67 -18.83
N VAL A 179 -15.27 -2.79 -19.41
CA VAL A 179 -16.11 -3.63 -20.27
C VAL A 179 -16.10 -5.07 -19.79
N ALA A 180 -17.23 -5.74 -19.89
CA ALA A 180 -17.36 -7.17 -19.67
C ALA A 180 -17.36 -7.88 -21.02
N VAL A 181 -16.42 -8.79 -21.23
CA VAL A 181 -16.41 -9.70 -22.38
C VAL A 181 -17.07 -10.99 -21.92
N ASP A 182 -18.22 -11.33 -22.50
CA ASP A 182 -19.00 -12.53 -22.18
C ASP A 182 -18.85 -13.62 -23.26
N GLY A 183 -19.42 -14.80 -22.99
CA GLY A 183 -19.41 -15.92 -23.94
C GLY A 183 -18.06 -16.62 -24.06
N LEU A 184 -17.18 -16.46 -23.07
CA LEU A 184 -15.88 -17.10 -23.04
C LEU A 184 -15.98 -18.57 -22.63
N GLU A 185 -15.01 -19.38 -23.03
CA GLU A 185 -14.92 -20.78 -22.61
C GLU A 185 -14.24 -20.91 -21.24
N PRO A 186 -14.73 -21.77 -20.34
CA PRO A 186 -14.10 -22.00 -19.03
C PRO A 186 -12.70 -22.61 -19.12
N GLY A 187 -11.79 -22.17 -18.26
CA GLY A 187 -10.42 -22.68 -18.17
C GLY A 187 -9.52 -22.36 -19.37
N THR A 188 -9.94 -21.45 -20.25
CA THR A 188 -9.30 -21.13 -21.52
C THR A 188 -8.46 -19.86 -21.43
N ARG A 189 -7.29 -19.85 -22.08
CA ARG A 189 -6.43 -18.67 -22.18
C ARG A 189 -6.84 -17.79 -23.36
N TYR A 190 -6.88 -16.48 -23.11
CA TYR A 190 -7.21 -15.46 -24.09
C TYR A 190 -6.15 -14.36 -24.08
N LYS A 191 -5.92 -13.78 -25.26
CA LYS A 191 -5.23 -12.50 -25.43
C LYS A 191 -6.26 -11.43 -25.72
N TYR A 192 -5.99 -10.20 -25.30
CA TYR A 192 -6.86 -9.07 -25.59
C TYR A 192 -6.04 -7.84 -25.98
N ARG A 193 -6.67 -6.95 -26.73
CA ARG A 193 -6.10 -5.64 -27.11
C ARG A 193 -7.18 -4.59 -27.16
N TRP A 194 -6.76 -3.33 -27.12
CA TRP A 194 -7.64 -2.18 -27.22
C TRP A 194 -7.38 -1.44 -28.52
N VAL A 195 -8.46 -1.17 -29.26
CA VAL A 195 -8.41 -0.53 -30.57
C VAL A 195 -9.28 0.71 -30.55
N GLY A 196 -8.76 1.84 -31.02
CA GLY A 196 -9.50 3.08 -31.19
C GLY A 196 -10.52 2.99 -32.34
N ALA A 197 -11.45 3.94 -32.40
CA ALA A 197 -12.42 4.03 -33.50
C ALA A 197 -11.76 4.24 -34.88
N ASP A 198 -10.57 4.82 -34.92
CA ASP A 198 -9.70 5.01 -36.09
C ASP A 198 -8.95 3.72 -36.51
N GLY A 199 -9.10 2.63 -35.75
CA GLY A 199 -8.35 1.39 -35.94
C GLY A 199 -6.94 1.42 -35.35
N ALA A 200 -6.53 2.52 -34.72
CA ALA A 200 -5.22 2.61 -34.07
C ALA A 200 -5.19 1.74 -32.81
N ARG A 201 -4.03 1.14 -32.53
CA ARG A 201 -3.83 0.38 -31.30
C ARG A 201 -3.56 1.34 -30.15
N VAL A 202 -4.25 1.12 -29.03
CA VAL A 202 -4.07 1.94 -27.81
C VAL A 202 -2.74 1.64 -27.13
N PHE A 203 -2.25 0.40 -27.24
CA PHE A 203 -0.96 -0.06 -26.70
C PHE A 203 -0.04 -0.49 -27.84
N SER A 204 1.27 -0.45 -27.62
CA SER A 204 2.25 -0.97 -28.57
C SER A 204 2.19 -2.49 -28.67
N SER A 205 2.72 -3.06 -29.76
CA SER A 205 2.75 -4.52 -29.95
C SER A 205 3.51 -5.27 -28.85
N VAL A 206 4.54 -4.64 -28.27
CA VAL A 206 5.34 -5.21 -27.18
C VAL A 206 4.52 -5.25 -25.88
N GLU A 207 3.74 -4.21 -25.60
CA GLU A 207 2.86 -4.17 -24.42
C GLU A 207 1.71 -5.17 -24.57
N GLU A 208 1.12 -5.26 -25.76
CA GLU A 208 0.04 -6.21 -26.09
C GLU A 208 0.46 -7.68 -25.91
N GLU A 209 1.74 -8.02 -26.06
CA GLU A 209 2.24 -9.38 -25.84
C GLU A 209 1.92 -9.88 -24.42
N HIS A 210 1.94 -8.97 -23.44
CA HIS A 210 1.66 -9.27 -22.04
C HIS A 210 0.19 -9.16 -21.65
N LEU A 211 -0.69 -8.72 -22.57
CA LEU A 211 -2.13 -8.60 -22.32
C LEU A 211 -2.85 -9.92 -22.59
N GLY A 212 -3.01 -10.71 -21.53
CA GLY A 212 -3.77 -11.96 -21.58
C GLY A 212 -4.30 -12.39 -20.23
N PHE A 213 -5.26 -13.30 -20.26
CA PHE A 213 -5.88 -13.84 -19.08
C PHE A 213 -6.31 -15.30 -19.30
N LYS A 214 -6.63 -16.00 -18.21
CA LYS A 214 -7.22 -17.33 -18.24
C LYS A 214 -8.55 -17.28 -17.51
N THR A 215 -9.62 -17.73 -18.16
CA THR A 215 -10.94 -17.83 -17.52
C THR A 215 -10.92 -18.83 -16.38
N ALA A 216 -11.81 -18.64 -15.41
CA ALA A 216 -11.94 -19.58 -14.31
C ALA A 216 -12.39 -20.96 -14.85
N PRO A 217 -12.03 -22.07 -14.18
CA PRO A 217 -12.59 -23.37 -14.48
C PRO A 217 -14.11 -23.37 -14.38
N ALA A 218 -14.78 -24.34 -15.02
CA ALA A 218 -16.22 -24.50 -14.91
C ALA A 218 -16.62 -24.66 -13.43
N VAL A 219 -17.76 -24.09 -13.04
CA VAL A 219 -18.26 -24.18 -11.66
C VAL A 219 -18.43 -25.65 -11.27
N GLY A 220 -17.91 -26.01 -10.09
CA GLY A 220 -17.95 -27.40 -9.60
C GLY A 220 -16.82 -28.30 -10.12
N SER A 221 -15.97 -27.81 -11.04
CA SER A 221 -14.78 -28.55 -11.45
C SER A 221 -13.71 -28.55 -10.35
N LYS A 222 -12.98 -29.67 -10.23
CA LYS A 222 -11.82 -29.78 -9.34
C LYS A 222 -10.61 -29.16 -10.04
N GLY A 223 -9.82 -28.39 -9.31
CA GLY A 223 -8.63 -27.73 -9.85
C GLY A 223 -7.63 -27.36 -8.78
N LYS A 224 -6.40 -27.05 -9.20
CA LYS A 224 -5.38 -26.44 -8.36
C LYS A 224 -5.30 -24.96 -8.70
N PHE A 225 -5.23 -24.12 -7.66
CA PHE A 225 -5.07 -22.68 -7.82
C PHE A 225 -3.79 -22.25 -7.12
N THR A 226 -2.96 -21.51 -7.84
CA THR A 226 -1.84 -20.78 -7.25
C THR A 226 -2.27 -19.32 -7.21
N PHE A 227 -2.22 -18.68 -6.05
CA PHE A 227 -2.59 -17.28 -5.94
C PHE A 227 -1.56 -16.52 -5.09
N ALA A 228 -1.49 -15.22 -5.32
CA ALA A 228 -0.72 -14.30 -4.52
C ALA A 228 -1.69 -13.35 -3.82
N TYR A 229 -1.28 -12.77 -2.70
CA TYR A 229 -2.04 -11.73 -2.04
C TYR A 229 -1.09 -10.58 -1.67
N THR A 230 -1.63 -9.36 -1.62
CA THR A 230 -0.86 -8.18 -1.28
C THR A 230 -1.76 -7.09 -0.70
N SER A 231 -1.17 -6.22 0.09
CA SER A 231 -1.78 -5.01 0.65
C SER A 231 -0.73 -3.89 0.72
N CYS A 232 -1.17 -2.69 1.10
CA CYS A 232 -0.29 -1.58 1.45
C CYS A 232 0.74 -1.24 0.35
N VAL A 233 0.27 -1.19 -0.89
CA VAL A 233 1.15 -1.03 -2.04
C VAL A 233 1.67 0.40 -2.09
N LYS A 234 2.99 0.55 -1.98
CA LYS A 234 3.67 1.84 -2.05
C LYS A 234 4.81 1.75 -3.08
N PRO A 235 4.66 2.34 -4.27
CA PRO A 235 5.74 2.41 -5.24
C PRO A 235 6.88 3.23 -4.67
N ASP A 236 8.09 2.90 -5.11
CA ASP A 236 9.25 3.77 -4.97
C ASP A 236 9.56 4.25 -3.54
N PHE A 237 9.15 3.48 -2.52
CA PHE A 237 9.46 3.77 -1.12
C PHE A 237 10.86 3.28 -0.71
N PRO A 238 11.63 4.07 0.09
CA PRO A 238 11.42 5.50 0.38
C PRO A 238 11.80 6.40 -0.79
N TYR A 239 12.70 5.94 -1.66
CA TYR A 239 12.99 6.55 -2.96
C TYR A 239 13.32 5.44 -3.96
N GLY A 240 12.63 5.42 -5.10
CA GLY A 240 12.82 4.42 -6.14
C GLY A 240 12.43 4.94 -7.51
N VAL A 241 12.87 4.22 -8.54
CA VAL A 241 12.50 4.44 -9.95
C VAL A 241 12.05 3.14 -10.62
N LYS A 242 11.79 2.11 -9.81
CA LYS A 242 11.55 0.74 -10.29
C LYS A 242 10.10 0.30 -10.05
N GLY A 243 9.24 1.22 -9.64
CA GLY A 243 7.85 0.96 -9.35
C GLY A 243 7.68 0.07 -8.11
N VAL A 244 6.69 -0.83 -8.15
CA VAL A 244 6.38 -1.72 -7.03
C VAL A 244 7.16 -3.03 -7.19
N ARG A 245 8.30 -3.15 -6.48
CA ARG A 245 9.13 -4.36 -6.49
C ARG A 245 8.33 -5.64 -6.21
N GLY A 246 7.34 -5.58 -5.32
CA GLY A 246 6.48 -6.72 -5.03
C GLY A 246 5.75 -7.25 -6.28
N PHE A 247 5.26 -6.38 -7.14
CA PHE A 247 4.59 -6.78 -8.39
C PHE A 247 5.56 -7.41 -9.38
N TYR A 248 6.80 -6.92 -9.42
CA TYR A 248 7.86 -7.53 -10.22
C TYR A 248 8.23 -8.94 -9.75
N GLU A 249 8.21 -9.21 -8.44
CA GLU A 249 8.44 -10.57 -7.95
C GLU A 249 7.23 -11.48 -8.20
N ILE A 250 6.00 -10.95 -8.01
CA ILE A 250 4.77 -11.68 -8.33
C ILE A 250 4.71 -12.06 -9.81
N SER A 251 5.17 -11.19 -10.72
CA SER A 251 5.14 -11.46 -12.16
C SER A 251 6.10 -12.58 -12.60
N LYS A 252 7.09 -12.93 -11.78
CA LYS A 252 7.99 -14.07 -12.04
C LYS A 252 7.38 -15.42 -11.64
N VAL A 253 6.31 -15.41 -10.84
CA VAL A 253 5.65 -16.65 -10.38
C VAL A 253 4.96 -17.30 -11.58
N ARG A 254 5.42 -18.51 -11.94
CA ARG A 254 4.78 -19.31 -12.99
C ARG A 254 3.43 -19.83 -12.51
N ASP A 255 2.48 -19.93 -13.44
CA ASP A 255 1.15 -20.50 -13.22
C ASP A 255 0.30 -19.83 -12.12
N LEU A 256 0.55 -18.53 -11.88
CA LEU A 256 -0.32 -17.72 -11.03
C LEU A 256 -1.73 -17.61 -11.63
N SER A 257 -2.73 -18.02 -10.86
CA SER A 257 -4.14 -18.05 -11.26
C SER A 257 -4.83 -16.71 -11.05
N PHE A 258 -4.61 -16.08 -9.89
CA PHE A 258 -5.13 -14.75 -9.58
C PHE A 258 -4.33 -14.08 -8.46
N VAL A 259 -4.52 -12.77 -8.31
CA VAL A 259 -3.94 -11.96 -7.22
C VAL A 259 -5.08 -11.37 -6.39
N LEU A 260 -5.00 -11.51 -5.07
CA LEU A 260 -5.94 -10.91 -4.14
C LEU A 260 -5.35 -9.63 -3.54
N PHE A 261 -6.02 -8.51 -3.78
CA PHE A 261 -5.67 -7.24 -3.15
C PHE A 261 -6.53 -7.05 -1.90
N LEU A 262 -5.90 -7.03 -0.73
CA LEU A 262 -6.58 -7.01 0.57
C LEU A 262 -6.93 -5.61 1.08
N GLY A 263 -6.43 -4.56 0.41
CA GLY A 263 -6.63 -3.18 0.82
C GLY A 263 -5.40 -2.32 0.56
N ASP A 264 -5.54 -1.01 0.77
CA ASP A 264 -4.45 -0.03 0.68
C ASP A 264 -3.64 -0.13 -0.61
N LEU A 265 -4.37 -0.28 -1.73
CA LEU A 265 -3.84 -0.14 -3.07
C LEU A 265 -3.39 1.31 -3.31
N VAL A 266 -4.27 2.26 -2.95
CA VAL A 266 -4.01 3.70 -3.13
C VAL A 266 -4.06 4.37 -1.78
N TYR A 267 -3.05 5.18 -1.50
CA TYR A 267 -3.07 6.13 -0.39
C TYR A 267 -3.54 7.48 -0.94
N ALA A 268 -4.84 7.65 -1.10
CA ALA A 268 -5.44 8.90 -1.56
C ALA A 268 -5.89 9.73 -0.35
N GLY A 269 -5.30 10.90 -0.16
CA GLY A 269 -5.62 11.83 0.90
C GLY A 269 -4.92 13.18 0.65
N PRO A 270 -5.34 14.29 1.28
CA PRO A 270 -4.76 15.61 1.04
C PRO A 270 -3.25 15.69 1.34
N PHE A 271 -2.71 14.73 2.08
CA PHE A 271 -1.29 14.56 2.40
C PHE A 271 -0.72 13.23 1.91
N ALA A 272 -1.51 12.42 1.21
CA ALA A 272 -1.11 11.11 0.74
C ALA A 272 -0.94 11.16 -0.78
N SER A 273 0.29 10.90 -1.21
CA SER A 273 0.70 10.95 -2.60
C SER A 273 -0.10 9.94 -3.45
N PRO A 274 -0.55 10.32 -4.66
CA PRO A 274 -1.31 9.47 -5.56
C PRO A 274 -0.41 8.37 -6.15
N TYR A 275 -0.14 7.35 -5.35
CA TYR A 275 0.86 6.32 -5.60
C TYR A 275 0.37 5.11 -6.42
N LEU A 276 -0.77 5.16 -7.11
CA LEU A 276 -1.20 4.00 -7.89
C LEU A 276 -1.53 4.34 -9.33
N LEU A 277 -0.49 4.65 -10.09
CA LEU A 277 -0.55 4.73 -11.54
C LEU A 277 0.79 4.23 -12.09
N LEU A 278 1.01 2.91 -12.01
CA LEU A 278 2.20 2.27 -12.56
C LEU A 278 2.14 2.23 -14.08
N ASP A 279 3.22 2.72 -14.67
CA ASP A 279 3.66 2.43 -16.03
C ASP A 279 4.02 0.93 -16.12
N CYS A 280 3.16 0.15 -16.78
CA CYS A 280 3.38 -1.25 -17.08
C CYS A 280 4.20 -1.43 -18.38
N SER A 281 5.12 -0.50 -18.70
CA SER A 281 6.09 -0.72 -19.76
C SER A 281 7.34 -1.39 -19.18
N LEU A 282 7.28 -2.73 -19.01
CA LEU A 282 8.49 -3.55 -18.81
C LEU A 282 9.32 -3.47 -20.10
N LYS A 283 10.17 -2.44 -20.18
CA LYS A 283 11.16 -2.29 -21.25
C LYS A 283 12.10 -3.49 -21.18
N GLY A 284 11.87 -4.45 -22.07
CA GLY A 284 12.71 -5.62 -22.27
C GLY A 284 14.14 -5.21 -22.58
N ARG A 285 14.96 -5.09 -21.54
CA ARG A 285 16.41 -5.11 -21.68
C ARG A 285 16.85 -6.56 -21.66
N ARG A 286 17.21 -7.02 -22.85
CA ARG A 286 18.07 -8.19 -23.06
C ARG A 286 19.36 -7.92 -22.29
N LEU A 287 19.62 -8.72 -21.26
CA LEU A 287 20.95 -8.85 -20.69
C LEU A 287 21.46 -10.19 -21.22
N ASP A 288 22.41 -10.09 -22.14
CA ASP A 288 23.31 -11.20 -22.48
C ASP A 288 24.13 -11.58 -21.23
#